data_AF-A0A520DZI0-F1
#
_entry.id   AF-A0A520DZI0-F1
#
_cell.length_a   1.000
_cell.length_b   1.000
_cell.length_c   1.000
_cell.angle_alpha   90.00
_cell.angle_beta   90.00
_cell.angle_gamma   90.00
#
_symmetry.space_group_name_H-M   'P 1'
#
loop_
_entity.id
_entity.type
_entity.pdbx_description
1 polymer ?
#
loop_
_entity_poly.entity_id
_entity_poly.type
_entity_poly.pdbx_seq_one_letter_code
_entity_poly.pdbx_strand_id
1 'polypeptide(L)' 'MKKVEAQLIHDMRNTATVIRGAAEMLHASYHALSPAAIDHVTSMLARRSDMLARLLEDLATVNA' A
#
# COMPACT_ATOMS: atom_id res chain seq x y z
N MET A 1 -10.79 -19.64 10.05
CA MET A 1 -9.79 -19.45 8.97
C MET A 1 -10.34 -18.62 7.80
N LYS A 2 -11.36 -19.08 7.03
CA LYS A 2 -11.87 -18.35 5.84
C LYS A 2 -12.19 -16.86 6.01
N LYS A 3 -12.73 -16.43 7.17
CA LYS A 3 -13.05 -15.02 7.45
C LYS A 3 -11.78 -14.15 7.66
N VAL A 4 -10.74 -14.72 8.26
CA VAL A 4 -9.46 -14.03 8.50
C VAL A 4 -8.71 -13.85 7.17
N GLU A 5 -8.66 -14.90 6.36
CA GLU A 5 -8.07 -14.86 5.02
C GLU A 5 -8.77 -13.84 4.11
N ALA A 6 -10.11 -13.81 4.09
CA ALA A 6 -10.88 -12.83 3.33
C ALA A 6 -10.59 -11.38 3.77
N GLN A 7 -10.40 -11.17 5.07
CA GLN A 7 -10.03 -9.85 5.62
C GLN A 7 -8.61 -9.45 5.18
N LEU A 8 -7.64 -10.37 5.26
CA LEU A 8 -6.27 -10.11 4.79
C LEU A 8 -6.24 -9.75 3.30
N ILE A 9 -6.97 -10.51 2.47
CA ILE A 9 -7.09 -10.22 1.03
C ILE A 9 -7.72 -8.85 0.78
N HIS A 10 -8.76 -8.49 1.53
CA HIS A 10 -9.37 -7.18 1.46
C HIS A 10 -8.36 -6.07 1.81
N ASP A 11 -7.61 -6.23 2.88
CA ASP A 11 -6.66 -5.22 3.36
C ASP A 11 -5.45 -5.06 2.44
N MET A 12 -4.99 -6.16 1.82
CA MET A 12 -3.98 -6.12 0.76
C MET A 12 -4.48 -5.35 -0.47
N ARG A 13 -5.72 -5.61 -0.93
CA ARG A 13 -6.32 -4.90 -2.09
C ARG A 13 -6.47 -3.41 -1.82
N ASN A 14 -6.88 -3.04 -0.61
CA ASN A 14 -6.94 -1.65 -0.19
C ASN A 14 -5.55 -1.00 -0.22
N THR A 15 -4.56 -1.67 0.36
CA THR A 15 -3.17 -1.19 0.39
C THR A 15 -2.60 -1.01 -1.02
N ALA A 16 -2.83 -1.97 -1.92
CA ALA A 16 -2.42 -1.88 -3.32
C ALA A 16 -3.10 -0.71 -4.07
N THR A 17 -4.38 -0.46 -3.81
CA THR A 17 -5.11 0.69 -4.38
C THR A 17 -4.48 2.01 -3.97
N VAL A 18 -4.16 2.16 -2.68
CA VAL A 18 -3.51 3.38 -2.16
C VAL A 18 -2.12 3.57 -2.76
N ILE A 19 -1.32 2.50 -2.86
CA ILE A 19 0.01 2.55 -3.48
C ILE A 19 -0.11 2.99 -4.93
N ARG A 20 -1.04 2.40 -5.69
CA ARG A 20 -1.24 2.75 -7.10
C ARG A 20 -1.65 4.21 -7.26
N GLY A 21 -2.63 4.70 -6.50
CA GLY A 21 -3.08 6.08 -6.59
C GLY A 21 -1.99 7.10 -6.21
N ALA A 22 -1.17 6.77 -5.21
CA ALA A 22 -0.03 7.59 -4.83
C ALA A 22 1.07 7.63 -5.90
N ALA A 23 1.36 6.48 -6.52
CA ALA A 23 2.30 6.39 -7.64
C ALA A 23 1.78 7.13 -8.88
N GLU A 24 0.50 7.01 -9.20
CA GLU A 24 -0.15 7.77 -10.28
C GLU A 24 -0.08 9.28 -10.02
N MET A 25 -0.31 9.72 -8.79
CA MET A 25 -0.20 11.13 -8.40
C MET A 25 1.24 11.66 -8.58
N LEU A 26 2.24 10.89 -8.12
CA LEU A 26 3.64 11.25 -8.34
C LEU A 26 3.98 11.26 -9.83
N HIS A 27 3.51 10.30 -10.62
CA HIS A 27 3.83 10.23 -12.04
C HIS A 27 3.19 11.35 -12.85
N ALA A 28 1.89 11.58 -12.67
CA ALA A 28 1.10 12.51 -13.48
C ALA A 28 1.32 13.98 -13.07
N SER A 29 1.55 14.24 -11.79
CA SER A 29 1.54 15.59 -11.22
C SER A 29 2.87 15.98 -10.59
N TYR A 30 3.96 15.22 -10.78
CA TYR A 30 5.26 15.46 -10.13
C TYR A 30 5.67 16.94 -10.12
N HIS A 31 5.68 17.56 -11.30
CA HIS A 31 6.15 18.93 -11.49
C HIS A 31 5.21 20.00 -10.89
N ALA A 32 3.97 19.63 -10.57
CA ALA A 32 2.99 20.50 -9.93
C ALA A 32 2.95 20.32 -8.41
N LEU A 33 3.62 19.31 -7.86
CA LEU A 33 3.69 19.07 -6.42
C LEU A 33 4.81 19.91 -5.79
N SER A 34 4.55 20.39 -4.57
CA SER A 34 5.62 20.96 -3.74
C SER A 34 6.57 19.85 -3.26
N PRO A 35 7.84 20.17 -2.95
CA PRO A 35 8.77 19.20 -2.37
C PRO A 35 8.20 18.50 -1.13
N ALA A 36 7.54 19.25 -0.24
CA ALA A 36 6.90 18.68 0.95
C ALA A 36 5.78 17.68 0.62
N ALA A 37 5.01 17.91 -0.46
CA ALA A 37 4.00 16.98 -0.92
C ALA A 37 4.62 15.71 -1.51
N ILE A 38 5.72 15.84 -2.26
CA ILE A 38 6.50 14.70 -2.79
C ILE A 38 7.03 13.85 -1.64
N ASP A 39 7.64 14.47 -0.63
CA ASP A 39 8.17 13.78 0.56
C ASP A 39 7.04 13.05 1.31
N HIS A 40 5.90 13.72 1.48
CA HIS A 40 4.74 13.13 2.15
C HIS A 40 4.22 11.89 1.40
N VAL A 41 4.01 12.00 0.07
CA VAL A 41 3.49 10.89 -0.75
C VAL A 41 4.50 9.75 -0.83
N THR A 42 5.79 10.05 -0.94
CA THR A 42 6.87 9.04 -0.93
C THR A 42 6.93 8.32 0.42
N SER A 43 6.83 9.05 1.53
CA SER A 43 6.79 8.47 2.87
C SER A 43 5.55 7.60 3.08
N MET A 44 4.39 8.01 2.52
CA MET A 44 3.18 7.21 2.53
C MET A 44 3.33 5.91 1.72
N LEU A 45 3.94 5.98 0.53
CA LEU A 45 4.24 4.81 -0.31
C LEU A 45 5.13 3.80 0.42
N ALA A 46 6.19 4.26 1.08
CA ALA A 46 7.07 3.39 1.87
C ALA A 46 6.28 2.66 2.96
N ARG A 47 5.56 3.40 3.82
CA ARG A 47 4.75 2.80 4.90
C ARG A 47 3.71 1.81 4.41
N ARG A 48 3.05 2.11 3.28
CA ARG A 48 2.03 1.21 2.70
C ARG A 48 2.66 -0.04 2.07
N SER A 49 3.83 0.09 1.47
CA SER A 49 4.56 -1.06 0.94
C SER A 49 5.03 -2.00 2.06
N ASP A 50 5.52 -1.44 3.17
CA ASP A 50 5.88 -2.22 4.36
C ASP A 50 4.66 -2.96 4.96
N MET A 51 3.51 -2.27 5.02
CA MET A 51 2.26 -2.89 5.48
C MET A 51 1.82 -4.02 4.55
N LEU A 52 1.93 -3.85 3.23
CA LEU A 52 1.59 -4.90 2.27
C LEU A 52 2.49 -6.13 2.45
N ALA A 53 3.79 -5.94 2.66
CA ALA A 53 4.72 -7.03 2.93
C ALA A 53 4.32 -7.83 4.17
N ARG A 54 3.96 -7.16 5.27
CA ARG A 54 3.47 -7.83 6.49
C ARG A 54 2.17 -8.59 6.26
N LEU A 55 1.21 -8.01 5.54
CA LEU A 55 -0.05 -8.69 5.22
C LEU A 55 0.16 -9.95 4.36
N LEU A 56 1.17 -9.94 3.47
CA LEU A 56 1.55 -11.11 2.69
C LEU A 56 2.19 -12.21 3.57
N GLU A 57 3.04 -11.83 4.52
CA GLU A 57 3.59 -12.75 5.52
C GLU A 57 2.49 -13.37 6.40
N ASP A 58 1.55 -12.56 6.88
CA ASP A 58 0.39 -13.01 7.66
C ASP A 58 -0.46 -14.01 6.84
N LEU A 59 -0.71 -13.73 5.55
CA LEU A 59 -1.45 -14.64 4.69
C LEU A 59 -0.72 -15.97 4.49
N ALA A 60 0.61 -15.95 4.32
CA ALA A 60 1.42 -17.14 4.14
C ALA A 60 1.39 -18.04 5.38
N THR A 61 1.36 -17.45 6.58
CA THR A 61 1.29 -18.19 7.85
C THR A 61 -0.12 -18.69 8.19
N VAL A 62 -1.17 -18.02 7.74
CA VAL A 62 -2.57 -18.46 7.91
C VAL A 62 -2.88 -19.73 7.09
N ASN A 63 -2.09 -20.01 6.05
CA ASN A 63 -2.22 -21.18 5.18
C ASN A 63 -1.22 -22.32 5.47
N ALA A 64 -0.34 -22.14 6.48
CA ALA A 64 0.61 -23.15 6.95
C ALA A 64 0.02 -23.99 8.10
#